data_AF-A0A924XE35-F1
#
_entry.id   AF-A0A924XE35-F1
#
_cell.length_a   1.000
_cell.length_b   1.000
_cell.length_c   1.000
_cell.angle_alpha   90.00
_cell.angle_beta   90.00
_cell.angle_gamma   90.00
#
_symmetry.space_group_name_H-M   'P 1'
#
loop_
_entity.id
_entity.type
_entity.pdbx_description
1 polymer ?
#
loop_
_entity_poly.entity_id
_entity_poly.type
_entity_poly.pdbx_seq_one_letter_code
_entity_poly.pdbx_strand_id
1 'polypeptide(L)'
;MTITRVDSLRSTTALQTTDDSQTNSQRRLVLNDINAFEKVKEADFSAFNGGLFTDTQRLASQERYASLSAEDKQTVSAALNTLHQKVQAAASGEGTVEDATVAFRAATAALSTASSGSLSSTSSAQSSTYSSGTVSNDTVDDVLAFGVGYAEAQTKQIADQLQIALDAKKDIREQSAELGDMITHWPSPQETSTQSFTYNAYDAETGKVTSITVTLTKAEAEDLKKNLDGQVETFTELTQMMQFDLQQKYQDQQQTISVLSEIMKSMHDTMKNTIAHAGGS
;
A
#
# COMPACT_ATOMS: atom_id res chain seq x y z
N MET A 1 -26.28 -60.45 41.54
CA MET A 1 -26.48 -59.26 40.67
C MET A 1 -25.30 -58.36 40.89
N THR A 2 -24.46 -58.25 39.86
CA THR A 2 -23.10 -57.71 39.92
C THR A 2 -23.14 -56.29 39.37
N ILE A 3 -22.69 -55.30 40.16
CA ILE A 3 -22.57 -53.90 39.72
C ILE A 3 -21.11 -53.69 39.32
N THR A 4 -20.90 -53.43 38.03
CA THR A 4 -19.59 -53.17 37.42
C THR A 4 -19.08 -51.78 37.83
N ARG A 5 -17.86 -51.73 38.38
CA ARG A 5 -17.12 -50.49 38.66
C ARG A 5 -16.59 -49.88 37.36
N VAL A 6 -16.73 -48.57 37.21
CA VAL A 6 -16.03 -47.76 36.21
C VAL A 6 -14.71 -47.32 36.84
N ASP A 7 -13.61 -47.95 36.44
CA ASP A 7 -12.24 -47.50 36.70
C ASP A 7 -11.57 -47.20 35.35
N SER A 8 -11.35 -45.93 35.06
CA SER A 8 -10.21 -45.45 34.28
C SER A 8 -9.98 -43.99 34.61
N LEU A 9 -9.35 -43.78 35.76
CA LEU A 9 -8.84 -42.49 36.19
C LEU A 9 -7.71 -42.05 35.25
N ARG A 10 -7.89 -40.82 34.79
CA ARG A 10 -6.93 -39.94 34.13
C ARG A 10 -5.56 -39.98 34.82
N SER A 11 -4.52 -40.27 34.05
CA SER A 11 -3.16 -39.82 34.34
C SER A 11 -2.93 -38.53 33.54
N THR A 12 -3.23 -37.38 34.15
CA THR A 12 -2.80 -36.07 33.64
C THR A 12 -1.34 -35.89 33.96
N THR A 13 -0.49 -36.12 32.96
CA THR A 13 0.86 -35.55 32.93
C THR A 13 0.72 -34.04 32.88
N ALA A 14 1.13 -33.36 33.95
CA ALA A 14 1.23 -31.92 34.00
C ALA A 14 2.31 -31.47 33.00
N LEU A 15 1.88 -31.00 31.83
CA LEU A 15 2.70 -30.17 30.96
C LEU A 15 2.65 -28.75 31.50
N GLN A 16 3.76 -28.32 32.09
CA GLN A 16 4.08 -26.90 32.30
C GLN A 16 4.05 -26.22 30.93
N THR A 17 2.95 -25.53 30.63
CA THR A 17 2.93 -24.49 29.60
C THR A 17 3.53 -23.24 30.22
N THR A 18 4.86 -23.14 30.17
CA THR A 18 5.57 -21.89 30.44
C THR A 18 5.18 -20.90 29.34
N ASP A 19 4.24 -20.02 29.66
CA ASP A 19 4.22 -18.58 29.39
C ASP A 19 4.94 -18.02 28.13
N ASP A 20 4.73 -18.64 26.97
CA ASP A 20 5.16 -18.08 25.68
C ASP A 20 4.27 -16.90 25.22
N SER A 21 3.08 -16.73 25.81
CA SER A 21 2.17 -15.64 25.44
C SER A 21 2.60 -14.29 26.02
N GLN A 22 3.18 -14.25 27.23
CA GLN A 22 3.72 -13.00 27.79
C GLN A 22 5.03 -12.59 27.12
N THR A 23 5.90 -13.54 26.75
CA THR A 23 7.17 -13.21 26.08
C THR A 23 6.93 -12.68 24.66
N ASN A 24 5.95 -13.22 23.92
CA ASN A 24 5.54 -12.67 22.63
C ASN A 24 4.79 -11.34 22.77
N SER A 25 3.98 -11.16 23.81
CA SER A 25 3.30 -9.88 24.05
C SER A 25 4.27 -8.78 24.45
N GLN A 26 5.31 -9.09 25.24
CA GLN A 26 6.37 -8.14 25.59
C GLN A 26 7.29 -7.83 24.41
N ARG A 27 7.59 -8.80 23.52
CA ARG A 27 8.27 -8.50 22.24
C ARG A 27 7.42 -7.62 21.31
N ARG A 28 6.09 -7.80 21.28
CA ARG A 28 5.17 -6.92 20.55
C ARG A 28 5.08 -5.52 21.16
N LEU A 29 5.25 -5.38 22.47
CA LEU A 29 5.26 -4.08 23.16
C LEU A 29 6.55 -3.28 22.94
N VAL A 30 7.70 -3.94 22.80
CA VAL A 30 8.98 -3.22 22.54
C VAL A 30 9.06 -2.69 21.10
N LEU A 31 8.31 -3.29 20.15
CA LEU A 31 8.13 -2.72 18.79
C LEU A 31 7.08 -1.60 18.73
N ASN A 32 6.37 -1.33 19.83
CA ASN A 32 5.33 -0.31 19.92
C ASN A 32 5.85 1.03 20.51
N ASP A 33 7.16 1.15 20.74
CA ASP A 33 7.75 2.45 21.07
C ASP A 33 7.58 3.37 19.86
N ILE A 34 6.62 4.29 19.99
CA ILE A 34 6.29 5.40 19.09
C ILE A 34 7.56 6.12 18.57
N ASN A 35 8.64 6.11 19.35
CA ASN A 35 9.95 6.68 19.00
C ASN A 35 10.76 5.91 17.93
N ALA A 36 10.48 4.62 17.70
CA ALA A 36 11.18 3.84 16.67
C ALA A 36 10.69 4.22 15.25
N PHE A 37 9.44 4.68 15.13
CA PHE A 37 8.81 5.01 13.85
C PHE A 37 8.70 6.52 13.59
N GLU A 38 8.78 7.36 14.61
CA GLU A 38 8.98 8.82 14.46
C GLU A 38 10.30 9.17 13.74
N LYS A 39 11.19 8.19 13.57
CA LYS A 39 12.48 8.31 12.89
C LYS A 39 12.54 7.75 11.47
N VAL A 40 11.44 7.28 10.88
CA VAL A 40 11.39 7.14 9.42
C VAL A 40 11.20 8.54 8.84
N LYS A 41 12.25 9.35 8.93
CA LYS A 41 12.33 10.62 8.20
C LYS A 41 12.21 10.31 6.71
N GLU A 42 11.67 11.24 5.92
CA GLU A 42 11.71 11.22 4.44
C GLU A 42 13.08 10.80 3.85
N ALA A 43 14.16 10.94 4.63
CA ALA A 43 15.50 10.45 4.31
C ALA A 43 15.62 8.92 4.14
N ASP A 44 14.84 8.07 4.82
CA ASP A 44 14.94 6.60 4.63
C ASP A 44 14.28 6.13 3.32
N PHE A 45 13.40 6.95 2.72
CA PHE A 45 12.93 6.74 1.34
C PHE A 45 13.99 7.09 0.30
N SER A 46 15.04 7.85 0.65
CA SER A 46 16.11 8.21 -0.28
C SER A 46 17.03 7.05 -0.64
N ALA A 47 17.11 6.01 0.21
CA ALA A 47 17.84 4.78 -0.09
C ALA A 47 17.16 3.93 -1.18
N PHE A 48 15.84 4.06 -1.33
CA PHE A 48 15.08 3.50 -2.46
C PHE A 48 14.99 4.45 -3.66
N ASN A 49 15.28 5.75 -3.45
CA ASN A 49 15.36 6.76 -4.52
C ASN A 49 16.60 6.61 -5.44
N GLY A 50 17.42 5.59 -5.21
CA GLY A 50 18.35 5.07 -6.22
C GLY A 50 17.66 4.14 -7.24
N GLY A 51 16.35 4.32 -7.44
CA GLY A 51 15.45 3.43 -8.17
C GLY A 51 15.96 3.05 -9.57
N LEU A 52 15.44 1.93 -10.08
CA LEU A 52 15.68 1.42 -11.44
C LEU A 52 15.58 2.51 -12.53
N PHE A 53 14.84 3.58 -12.27
CA PHE A 53 14.73 4.77 -13.10
C PHE A 53 15.02 6.03 -12.28
N THR A 54 15.73 6.98 -12.89
CA THR A 54 15.87 8.34 -12.35
C THR A 54 14.54 9.08 -12.39
N ASP A 55 14.33 10.04 -11.48
CA ASP A 55 13.16 10.94 -11.53
C ASP A 55 12.98 11.61 -12.89
N THR A 56 14.10 11.92 -13.57
CA THR A 56 14.12 12.47 -14.93
C THR A 56 13.53 11.52 -15.96
N GLN A 57 13.86 10.23 -15.91
CA GLN A 57 13.30 9.22 -16.83
C GLN A 57 11.80 9.05 -16.60
N ARG A 58 11.37 8.98 -15.34
CA ARG A 58 9.95 8.87 -14.98
C ARG A 58 9.15 10.09 -15.47
N LEU A 59 9.69 11.30 -15.29
CA LEU A 59 9.04 12.52 -15.78
C LEU A 59 8.95 12.52 -17.31
N ALA A 60 10.01 12.13 -18.00
CA ALA A 60 10.01 12.03 -19.46
C ALA A 60 8.97 11.02 -19.98
N SER A 61 8.81 9.86 -19.33
CA SER A 61 7.76 8.88 -19.65
C SER A 61 6.36 9.47 -19.47
N GLN A 62 6.14 10.20 -18.36
CA GLN A 62 4.86 10.87 -18.09
C GLN A 62 4.54 11.95 -19.13
N GLU A 63 5.53 12.76 -19.51
CA GLU A 63 5.38 13.79 -20.54
C GLU A 63 5.05 13.16 -21.91
N ARG A 64 5.74 12.08 -22.28
CA ARG A 64 5.44 11.32 -23.51
C ARG A 64 4.00 10.81 -23.51
N TYR A 65 3.56 10.17 -22.42
CA TYR A 65 2.18 9.72 -22.29
C TYR A 65 1.17 10.88 -22.29
N ALA A 66 1.49 12.00 -21.64
CA ALA A 66 0.65 13.19 -21.62
C ALA A 66 0.48 13.84 -23.00
N SER A 67 1.49 13.70 -23.88
CA SER A 67 1.44 14.20 -25.25
C SER A 67 0.57 13.37 -26.21
N LEU A 68 0.18 12.16 -25.82
CA LEU A 68 -0.67 11.29 -26.63
C LEU A 68 -2.10 11.83 -26.79
N SER A 69 -2.74 11.46 -27.90
CA SER A 69 -4.17 11.72 -28.11
C SER A 69 -5.04 11.02 -27.07
N ALA A 70 -6.28 11.45 -26.90
CA ALA A 70 -7.20 10.82 -25.93
C ALA A 70 -7.47 9.34 -26.26
N GLU A 71 -7.59 9.01 -27.55
CA GLU A 71 -7.80 7.64 -28.03
C GLU A 71 -6.57 6.76 -27.79
N ASP A 72 -5.38 7.30 -28.05
CA ASP A 72 -4.12 6.61 -27.80
C ASP A 72 -3.89 6.37 -26.30
N LYS A 73 -4.21 7.36 -25.46
CA LYS A 73 -4.17 7.21 -24.00
C LYS A 73 -5.09 6.10 -23.52
N GLN A 74 -6.30 5.98 -24.08
CA GLN A 74 -7.21 4.91 -23.72
C GLN A 74 -6.64 3.53 -24.10
N THR A 75 -6.04 3.40 -25.29
CA THR A 75 -5.43 2.15 -25.76
C THR A 75 -4.23 1.76 -24.89
N VAL A 76 -3.32 2.70 -24.64
CA VAL A 76 -2.13 2.47 -23.81
C VAL A 76 -2.51 2.16 -22.36
N SER A 77 -3.46 2.89 -21.77
CA SER A 77 -3.92 2.60 -20.40
C SER A 77 -4.58 1.23 -20.27
N ALA A 78 -5.38 0.78 -21.25
CA ALA A 78 -5.94 -0.57 -21.24
C ALA A 78 -4.84 -1.65 -21.28
N ALA A 79 -3.80 -1.44 -22.08
CA ALA A 79 -2.66 -2.36 -22.16
C ALA A 79 -1.81 -2.36 -20.87
N LEU A 80 -1.55 -1.18 -20.28
CA LEU A 80 -0.85 -1.04 -19.00
C LEU A 80 -1.64 -1.67 -17.84
N ASN A 81 -2.97 -1.51 -17.82
CA ASN A 81 -3.84 -2.17 -16.83
C ASN A 81 -3.79 -3.69 -16.96
N THR A 82 -3.78 -4.20 -18.20
CA THR A 82 -3.65 -5.64 -18.45
C THR A 82 -2.29 -6.16 -17.98
N LEU A 83 -1.21 -5.44 -18.29
CA LEU A 83 0.13 -5.75 -17.79
C LEU A 83 0.14 -5.79 -16.25
N HIS A 84 -0.40 -4.76 -15.61
CA HIS A 84 -0.45 -4.68 -14.16
C HIS A 84 -1.15 -5.91 -13.55
N GLN A 85 -2.33 -6.27 -14.04
CA GLN A 85 -3.07 -7.44 -13.58
C GLN A 85 -2.27 -8.74 -13.75
N LYS A 86 -1.56 -8.91 -14.87
CA LYS A 86 -0.76 -10.12 -15.12
C LYS A 86 0.50 -10.19 -14.27
N VAL A 87 1.17 -9.05 -14.03
CA VAL A 87 2.31 -8.98 -13.11
C VAL A 87 1.86 -9.28 -11.68
N GLN A 88 0.74 -8.72 -11.25
CA GLN A 88 0.20 -8.98 -9.92
C GLN A 88 -0.19 -10.45 -9.74
N ALA A 89 -0.88 -11.05 -10.72
CA ALA A 89 -1.21 -12.47 -10.68
C ALA A 89 0.03 -13.36 -10.65
N ALA A 90 1.09 -13.01 -11.40
CA ALA A 90 2.36 -13.74 -11.34
C ALA A 90 3.05 -13.59 -9.97
N ALA A 91 3.04 -12.38 -9.38
CA ALA A 91 3.61 -12.12 -8.06
C ALA A 91 2.89 -12.89 -6.94
N SER A 92 1.56 -13.00 -6.99
CA SER A 92 0.76 -13.77 -6.03
C SER A 92 0.78 -15.28 -6.26
N GLY A 93 1.38 -15.76 -7.35
CA GLY A 93 1.41 -17.17 -7.73
C GLY A 93 0.11 -17.67 -8.40
N GLU A 94 -0.82 -16.78 -8.73
CA GLU A 94 -2.08 -17.08 -9.44
C GLU A 94 -1.93 -17.07 -10.97
N GLY A 95 -0.80 -16.57 -11.48
CA GLY A 95 -0.47 -16.47 -12.90
C GLY A 95 0.96 -16.88 -13.21
N THR A 96 1.37 -16.71 -14.47
CA THR A 96 2.73 -17.07 -14.91
C THR A 96 3.53 -15.84 -15.33
N VAL A 97 4.86 -15.93 -15.19
CA VAL A 97 5.80 -14.93 -15.72
C VAL A 97 5.69 -14.80 -17.24
N GLU A 98 5.32 -15.88 -17.94
CA GLU A 98 5.09 -15.86 -19.38
C GLU A 98 3.86 -14.99 -19.74
N ASP A 99 2.75 -15.13 -19.02
CA ASP A 99 1.56 -14.29 -19.23
C ASP A 99 1.87 -12.80 -19.00
N ALA A 100 2.65 -12.50 -17.95
CA ALA A 100 3.12 -11.15 -17.66
C ALA A 100 4.07 -10.62 -18.75
N THR A 101 4.94 -11.48 -19.29
CA THR A 101 5.84 -11.15 -20.42
C THR A 101 5.05 -10.84 -21.69
N VAL A 102 4.01 -11.62 -22.00
CA VAL A 102 3.13 -11.38 -23.15
C VAL A 102 2.39 -10.05 -22.99
N ALA A 103 1.84 -9.77 -21.81
CA ALA A 103 1.16 -8.51 -21.53
C ALA A 103 2.14 -7.32 -21.60
N PHE A 104 3.39 -7.50 -21.17
CA PHE A 104 4.43 -6.48 -21.26
C PHE A 104 4.74 -6.11 -22.71
N ARG A 105 4.89 -7.10 -23.58
CA ARG A 105 5.08 -6.88 -25.02
C ARG A 105 3.89 -6.17 -25.64
N ALA A 106 2.67 -6.53 -25.25
CA ALA A 106 1.46 -5.86 -25.72
C ALA A 106 1.40 -4.38 -25.31
N ALA A 107 1.73 -4.06 -24.05
CA ALA A 107 1.83 -2.68 -23.57
C ALA A 107 2.91 -1.88 -24.30
N THR A 108 4.07 -2.49 -24.53
CA THR A 108 5.17 -1.89 -25.28
C THR A 108 4.79 -1.60 -26.73
N ALA A 109 4.11 -2.54 -27.39
CA ALA A 109 3.63 -2.36 -28.76
C ALA A 109 2.56 -1.24 -28.85
N ALA A 110 1.63 -1.20 -27.88
CA ALA A 110 0.62 -0.14 -27.81
C ALA A 110 1.25 1.24 -27.66
N LEU A 111 2.23 1.39 -26.77
CA LEU A 111 2.93 2.66 -26.55
C LEU A 111 3.79 3.05 -27.77
N SER A 112 4.48 2.10 -28.39
CA SER A 112 5.25 2.36 -29.63
C SER A 112 4.35 2.82 -30.78
N THR A 113 3.17 2.21 -30.92
CA THR A 113 2.22 2.56 -31.98
C THR A 113 1.67 3.97 -31.76
N ALA A 114 1.21 4.25 -30.53
CA ALA A 114 0.69 5.55 -30.13
C ALA A 114 1.72 6.70 -30.29
N SER A 115 2.98 6.46 -29.90
CA SER A 115 4.03 7.49 -29.98
C SER A 115 4.53 7.77 -31.40
N SER A 116 4.43 6.81 -32.32
CA SER A 116 4.88 6.98 -33.70
C SER A 116 3.94 7.80 -34.60
N GLY A 117 2.76 8.21 -34.11
CA GLY A 117 1.78 9.01 -34.85
C GLY A 117 1.25 8.36 -36.13
N SER A 118 1.55 7.08 -36.37
CA SER A 118 1.18 6.34 -37.58
C SER A 118 0.08 5.33 -37.29
N LEU A 119 -1.15 5.83 -37.11
CA LEU A 119 -2.35 5.01 -37.21
C LEU A 119 -2.96 5.19 -38.59
N SER A 120 -2.40 4.45 -39.55
CA SER A 120 -3.17 3.99 -40.71
C SER A 120 -4.08 2.87 -40.23
N SER A 121 -5.37 3.14 -40.29
CA SER A 121 -6.52 2.32 -39.91
C SER A 121 -6.43 0.81 -40.18
N THR A 122 -7.19 0.06 -39.37
CA THR A 122 -7.74 -1.30 -39.58
C THR A 122 -6.77 -2.50 -39.58
N SER A 123 -6.90 -3.40 -38.60
CA SER A 123 -7.67 -4.66 -38.73
C SER A 123 -7.30 -5.68 -37.65
N SER A 124 -8.35 -6.33 -37.11
CA SER A 124 -8.40 -7.66 -36.48
C SER A 124 -7.18 -8.19 -35.72
N ALA A 125 -7.39 -8.34 -34.41
CA ALA A 125 -6.75 -9.38 -33.61
C ALA A 125 -6.74 -10.73 -34.35
N GLN A 126 -5.54 -11.28 -34.58
CA GLN A 126 -5.18 -12.69 -34.37
C GLN A 126 -3.84 -13.01 -35.06
N SER A 127 -2.92 -13.54 -34.27
CA SER A 127 -1.90 -14.51 -34.65
C SER A 127 -0.83 -14.10 -35.69
N SER A 128 0.42 -14.35 -35.29
CA SER A 128 1.56 -14.70 -36.14
C SER A 128 1.95 -13.69 -37.23
N THR A 129 2.85 -12.77 -36.88
CA THR A 129 4.20 -12.62 -37.44
C THR A 129 4.75 -11.33 -36.84
N TYR A 130 5.63 -11.46 -35.84
CA TYR A 130 6.39 -10.32 -35.34
C TYR A 130 7.29 -9.84 -36.48
N SER A 131 6.82 -8.83 -37.21
CA SER A 131 7.69 -8.03 -38.05
C SER A 131 8.71 -7.38 -37.11
N SER A 132 9.98 -7.52 -37.46
CA SER A 132 11.18 -7.00 -36.81
C SER A 132 11.19 -5.45 -36.79
N GLY A 133 10.13 -4.82 -36.29
CA GLY A 133 10.13 -3.42 -35.92
C GLY A 133 10.94 -3.30 -34.64
N THR A 134 12.12 -2.69 -34.74
CA THR A 134 12.94 -2.30 -33.59
C THR A 134 12.10 -1.45 -32.66
N VAL A 135 11.57 -2.06 -31.60
CA VAL A 135 11.04 -1.32 -30.45
C VAL A 135 12.20 -0.50 -29.89
N SER A 136 12.02 0.81 -29.77
CA SER A 136 13.05 1.67 -29.17
C SER A 136 13.22 1.31 -27.69
N ASN A 137 14.46 1.29 -27.18
CA ASN A 137 14.74 1.05 -25.77
C ASN A 137 13.93 1.99 -24.86
N ASP A 138 13.69 3.23 -25.31
CA ASP A 138 12.89 4.24 -24.61
C ASP A 138 11.45 3.77 -24.33
N THR A 139 10.83 3.00 -25.23
CA THR A 139 9.46 2.48 -25.04
C THR A 139 9.42 1.36 -24.00
N VAL A 140 10.45 0.52 -23.95
CA VAL A 140 10.58 -0.54 -22.94
C VAL A 140 10.78 0.09 -21.56
N ASP A 141 11.67 1.09 -21.49
CA ASP A 141 11.92 1.87 -20.27
C ASP A 141 10.65 2.58 -19.78
N ASP A 142 9.84 3.13 -20.70
CA ASP A 142 8.55 3.75 -20.35
C ASP A 142 7.58 2.75 -19.69
N VAL A 143 7.39 1.56 -20.29
CA VAL A 143 6.47 0.56 -19.74
C VAL A 143 6.94 0.06 -18.37
N LEU A 144 8.25 -0.10 -18.18
CA LEU A 144 8.82 -0.47 -16.89
C LEU A 144 8.66 0.66 -15.86
N ALA A 145 8.90 1.91 -16.24
CA ALA A 145 8.69 3.08 -15.38
C ALA A 145 7.23 3.21 -14.94
N PHE A 146 6.26 2.92 -15.82
CA PHE A 146 4.84 2.87 -15.46
C PHE A 146 4.53 1.72 -14.49
N GLY A 147 5.07 0.53 -14.73
CA GLY A 147 4.87 -0.63 -13.85
C GLY A 147 5.41 -0.41 -12.43
N VAL A 148 6.63 0.10 -12.32
CA VAL A 148 7.25 0.44 -11.02
C VAL A 148 6.52 1.60 -10.35
N GLY A 149 6.22 2.67 -11.11
CA GLY A 149 5.52 3.84 -10.59
C GLY A 149 4.13 3.53 -10.04
N TYR A 150 3.43 2.54 -10.61
CA TYR A 150 2.14 2.09 -10.08
C TYR A 150 2.26 1.41 -8.71
N ALA A 151 3.24 0.50 -8.55
CA ALA A 151 3.48 -0.19 -7.27
C ALA A 151 3.94 0.79 -6.17
N GLU A 152 4.75 1.78 -6.54
CA GLU A 152 5.15 2.87 -5.65
C GLU A 152 3.96 3.74 -5.22
N ALA A 153 3.07 4.11 -6.16
CA ALA A 153 1.91 4.94 -5.88
C ALA A 153 0.95 4.28 -4.87
N GLN A 154 0.70 2.97 -4.99
CA GLN A 154 -0.13 2.24 -4.02
C GLN A 154 0.49 2.20 -2.62
N THR A 155 1.79 1.94 -2.54
CA THR A 155 2.53 1.90 -1.26
C THR A 155 2.52 3.28 -0.60
N LYS A 156 2.75 4.33 -1.40
CA LYS A 156 2.68 5.72 -0.94
C LYS A 156 1.30 6.09 -0.44
N GLN A 157 0.23 5.71 -1.15
CA GLN A 157 -1.14 6.00 -0.72
C GLN A 157 -1.43 5.43 0.68
N ILE A 158 -1.03 4.18 0.94
CA ILE A 158 -1.25 3.55 2.25
C ILE A 158 -0.36 4.20 3.33
N ALA A 159 0.88 4.55 2.99
CA ALA A 159 1.77 5.28 3.90
C ALA A 159 1.20 6.66 4.27
N ASP A 160 0.69 7.42 3.30
CA ASP A 160 0.07 8.72 3.51
C ASP A 160 -1.20 8.59 4.39
N GLN A 161 -2.04 7.59 4.12
CA GLN A 161 -3.22 7.31 4.95
C GLN A 161 -2.83 6.90 6.38
N LEU A 162 -1.77 6.10 6.55
CA LEU A 162 -1.26 5.71 7.87
C LEU A 162 -0.77 6.92 8.66
N GLN A 163 -0.07 7.84 7.99
CA GLN A 163 0.39 9.08 8.62
C GLN A 163 -0.79 9.93 9.09
N ILE A 164 -1.82 10.11 8.25
CA ILE A 164 -3.05 10.83 8.63
C ILE A 164 -3.72 10.18 9.85
N ALA A 165 -3.80 8.85 9.89
CA ALA A 165 -4.38 8.12 11.01
C ALA A 165 -3.55 8.26 12.31
N LEU A 166 -2.21 8.31 12.21
CA LEU A 166 -1.32 8.53 13.35
C LEU A 166 -1.45 9.97 13.89
N ASP A 167 -1.51 10.96 13.01
CA ASP A 167 -1.69 12.35 13.40
C ASP A 167 -3.06 12.56 14.06
N ALA A 168 -4.13 12.01 13.48
CA ALA A 168 -5.47 12.03 14.07
C ALA A 168 -5.50 11.38 15.46
N LYS A 169 -4.87 10.20 15.60
CA LYS A 169 -4.76 9.50 16.89
C LYS A 169 -4.05 10.35 17.94
N LYS A 170 -2.97 11.04 17.55
CA LYS A 170 -2.19 11.90 18.45
C LYS A 170 -3.06 13.07 18.91
N ASP A 171 -3.70 13.78 17.99
CA ASP A 171 -4.55 14.92 18.29
C ASP A 171 -5.73 14.55 19.21
N ILE A 172 -6.39 13.42 18.95
CA ILE A 172 -7.49 12.93 19.81
C ILE A 172 -6.97 12.60 21.22
N ARG A 173 -5.78 12.02 21.33
CA ARG A 173 -5.16 11.73 22.64
C ARG A 173 -4.85 13.02 23.41
N GLU A 174 -4.30 14.02 22.73
CA GLU A 174 -4.03 15.34 23.33
C GLU A 174 -5.34 16.01 23.78
N GLN A 175 -6.39 15.99 22.95
CA GLN A 175 -7.71 16.51 23.29
C GLN A 175 -8.37 15.76 24.46
N SER A 176 -8.25 14.43 24.52
CA SER A 176 -8.77 13.66 25.65
C SER A 176 -8.04 13.99 26.95
N ALA A 177 -6.73 14.22 26.89
CA ALA A 177 -5.93 14.65 28.04
C ALA A 177 -6.33 16.04 28.52
N GLU A 178 -6.44 17.02 27.61
CA GLU A 178 -6.90 18.38 27.93
C GLU A 178 -8.31 18.38 28.52
N LEU A 179 -9.23 17.59 27.96
CA LEU A 179 -10.58 17.44 28.48
C LEU A 179 -10.59 16.79 29.88
N GLY A 180 -9.72 15.81 30.11
CA GLY A 180 -9.51 15.20 31.43
C GLY A 180 -9.01 16.20 32.48
N ASP A 181 -8.08 17.08 32.09
CA ASP A 181 -7.59 18.16 32.95
C ASP A 181 -8.70 19.19 33.24
N MET A 182 -9.52 19.53 32.25
CA MET A 182 -10.67 20.42 32.40
C MET A 182 -11.72 19.83 33.37
N ILE A 183 -12.05 18.54 33.25
CA ILE A 183 -12.97 17.82 34.15
C ILE A 183 -12.45 17.81 35.59
N THR A 184 -11.16 17.62 35.78
CA THR A 184 -10.51 17.58 37.11
C THR A 184 -10.59 18.93 37.82
N HIS A 185 -10.51 20.03 37.06
CA HIS A 185 -10.54 21.40 37.58
C HIS A 185 -11.91 22.10 37.44
N TRP A 186 -12.99 21.33 37.32
CA TRP A 186 -14.32 21.89 37.08
C TRP A 186 -14.77 22.84 38.21
N PRO A 187 -15.27 24.05 37.90
CA PRO A 187 -15.65 25.01 38.94
C PRO A 187 -16.86 24.55 39.77
N SER A 188 -16.81 24.83 41.07
CA SER A 188 -17.92 24.62 42.01
C SER A 188 -18.83 25.87 42.05
N PRO A 189 -20.19 25.75 42.05
CA PRO A 189 -21.02 24.57 42.28
C PRO A 189 -21.51 23.83 41.01
N GLN A 190 -20.60 23.09 40.38
CA GLN A 190 -20.58 21.64 40.05
C GLN A 190 -21.63 20.92 39.18
N GLU A 191 -22.88 21.36 38.98
CA GLU A 191 -23.79 20.60 38.08
C GLU A 191 -24.36 21.41 36.91
N THR A 192 -24.59 22.72 37.08
CA THR A 192 -25.17 23.56 36.01
C THR A 192 -24.15 24.48 35.34
N SER A 193 -22.92 24.51 35.84
CA SER A 193 -21.84 25.29 35.23
C SER A 193 -21.38 24.63 33.94
N THR A 194 -21.22 25.44 32.89
CA THR A 194 -20.74 25.00 31.60
C THR A 194 -19.34 25.54 31.31
N GLN A 195 -18.57 24.79 30.52
CA GLN A 195 -17.24 25.16 30.02
C GLN A 195 -17.20 24.99 28.51
N SER A 196 -16.45 25.85 27.83
CA SER A 196 -16.21 25.68 26.40
C SER A 196 -14.98 24.82 26.16
N PHE A 197 -15.10 23.87 25.26
CA PHE A 197 -14.02 22.99 24.84
C PHE A 197 -13.97 22.95 23.32
N THR A 198 -12.76 23.03 22.76
CA THR A 198 -12.54 22.95 21.32
C THR A 198 -11.80 21.66 21.02
N TYR A 199 -12.33 20.86 20.08
CA TYR A 199 -11.72 19.60 19.67
C TYR A 199 -11.82 19.44 18.16
N ASN A 200 -11.00 18.56 17.61
CA ASN A 200 -11.02 18.24 16.19
C ASN A 200 -11.84 16.97 15.99
N ALA A 201 -12.89 17.05 15.18
CA ALA A 201 -13.62 15.89 14.70
C ALA A 201 -13.00 15.40 13.39
N TYR A 202 -12.74 14.10 13.33
CA TYR A 202 -12.19 13.42 12.15
C TYR A 202 -13.31 12.68 11.42
N ASP A 203 -13.48 13.00 10.15
CA ASP A 203 -14.32 12.21 9.26
C ASP A 203 -13.50 11.02 8.73
N ALA A 204 -13.90 9.81 9.12
CA ALA A 204 -13.20 8.57 8.74
C ALA A 204 -13.32 8.24 7.24
N GLU A 205 -14.34 8.74 6.54
CA GLU A 205 -14.53 8.49 5.11
C GLU A 205 -13.73 9.47 4.25
N THR A 206 -13.64 10.73 4.68
CA THR A 206 -13.01 11.79 3.88
C THR A 206 -11.63 12.21 4.37
N GLY A 207 -11.21 11.77 5.57
CA GLY A 207 -9.98 12.22 6.23
C GLY A 207 -10.00 13.70 6.63
N LYS A 208 -11.16 14.36 6.56
CA LYS A 208 -11.29 15.78 6.84
C LYS A 208 -11.30 16.04 8.34
N VAL A 209 -10.48 17.00 8.76
CA VAL A 209 -10.44 17.49 10.15
C VAL A 209 -11.31 18.74 10.26
N THR A 210 -12.23 18.75 11.22
CA THR A 210 -13.08 19.91 11.51
C THR A 210 -12.93 20.31 12.98
N SER A 211 -12.50 21.54 13.23
CA SER A 211 -12.45 22.09 14.58
C SER A 211 -13.86 22.47 15.04
N ILE A 212 -14.29 21.91 16.17
CA ILE A 212 -15.61 22.11 16.76
C ILE A 212 -15.43 22.69 18.16
N THR A 213 -16.13 23.79 18.45
CA THR A 213 -16.21 24.33 19.81
C THR A 213 -17.59 24.05 20.40
N VAL A 214 -17.61 23.40 21.55
CA VAL A 214 -18.82 23.01 22.28
C VAL A 214 -18.82 23.63 23.66
N THR A 215 -20.01 23.93 24.17
CA THR A 215 -20.21 24.36 25.56
C THR A 215 -20.85 23.19 26.31
N LEU A 216 -20.15 22.66 27.31
CA LEU A 216 -20.44 21.39 27.96
C LEU A 216 -20.70 21.59 29.45
N THR A 217 -21.66 20.88 30.00
CA THR A 217 -21.73 20.56 31.44
C THR A 217 -20.66 19.52 31.80
N LYS A 218 -20.44 19.29 33.10
CA LYS A 218 -19.45 18.31 33.55
C LYS A 218 -19.76 16.89 33.05
N ALA A 219 -21.04 16.48 33.10
CA ALA A 219 -21.47 15.17 32.61
C ALA A 219 -21.24 15.03 31.10
N GLU A 220 -21.57 16.06 30.32
CA GLU A 220 -21.32 16.05 28.86
C GLU A 220 -19.82 16.04 28.52
N ALA A 221 -18.98 16.67 29.34
CA ALA A 221 -17.53 16.59 29.20
C ALA A 221 -16.99 15.18 29.50
N GLU A 222 -17.50 14.51 30.54
CA GLU A 222 -17.15 13.11 30.86
C GLU A 222 -17.56 12.14 29.74
N ASP A 223 -18.76 12.33 29.18
CA ASP A 223 -19.25 11.55 28.03
C ASP A 223 -18.42 11.80 26.77
N LEU A 224 -18.11 13.07 26.47
CA LEU A 224 -17.23 13.42 25.34
C LEU A 224 -15.83 12.82 25.52
N LYS A 225 -15.26 12.87 26.73
CA LYS A 225 -13.97 12.25 27.02
C LYS A 225 -14.00 10.76 26.76
N LYS A 226 -15.03 10.06 27.23
CA LYS A 226 -15.20 8.63 26.96
C LYS A 226 -15.30 8.32 25.47
N ASN A 227 -15.97 9.19 24.70
CA ASN A 227 -16.03 9.07 23.24
C ASN A 227 -14.63 9.24 22.62
N LEU A 228 -13.90 10.30 22.97
CA LEU A 228 -12.54 10.53 22.49
C LEU A 228 -11.60 9.37 22.83
N ASP A 229 -11.66 8.84 24.06
CA ASP A 229 -10.89 7.66 24.47
C ASP A 229 -11.22 6.43 23.61
N GLY A 230 -12.52 6.19 23.31
CA GLY A 230 -12.94 5.12 22.40
C GLY A 230 -12.46 5.32 20.96
N GLN A 231 -12.37 6.57 20.49
CA GLN A 231 -11.78 6.88 19.18
C GLN A 231 -10.28 6.58 19.17
N VAL A 232 -9.53 6.88 20.24
CA VAL A 232 -8.10 6.50 20.33
C VAL A 232 -7.91 4.99 20.18
N GLU A 233 -8.79 4.19 20.77
CA GLU A 233 -8.77 2.73 20.62
C GLU A 233 -9.04 2.32 19.17
N THR A 234 -10.09 2.87 18.56
CA THR A 234 -10.42 2.63 17.14
C THR A 234 -9.26 2.99 16.21
N PHE A 235 -8.65 4.16 16.39
CA PHE A 235 -7.49 4.57 15.61
C PHE A 235 -6.25 3.72 15.91
N THR A 236 -6.14 3.14 17.11
CA THR A 236 -5.07 2.19 17.43
C THR A 236 -5.21 0.91 16.62
N GLU A 237 -6.41 0.35 16.53
CA GLU A 237 -6.69 -0.82 15.70
C GLU A 237 -6.48 -0.51 14.21
N LEU A 238 -7.00 0.62 13.74
CA LEU A 238 -6.85 1.08 12.35
C LEU A 238 -5.37 1.23 11.98
N THR A 239 -4.58 1.93 12.80
CA THR A 239 -3.14 2.12 12.53
C THR A 239 -2.37 0.79 12.53
N GLN A 240 -2.74 -0.17 13.39
CA GLN A 240 -2.14 -1.52 13.36
C GLN A 240 -2.49 -2.29 12.09
N MET A 241 -3.75 -2.23 11.65
CA MET A 241 -4.19 -2.85 10.40
C MET A 241 -3.46 -2.24 9.20
N MET A 242 -3.38 -0.91 9.12
CA MET A 242 -2.71 -0.21 8.03
C MET A 242 -1.20 -0.45 8.02
N GLN A 243 -0.57 -0.63 9.19
CA GLN A 243 0.83 -1.06 9.27
C GLN A 243 1.03 -2.45 8.69
N PHE A 244 0.13 -3.39 8.97
CA PHE A 244 0.17 -4.72 8.39
C PHE A 244 -0.03 -4.66 6.86
N ASP A 245 -1.00 -3.89 6.39
CA ASP A 245 -1.24 -3.69 4.96
C ASP A 245 -0.03 -3.07 4.27
N LEU A 246 0.61 -2.08 4.90
CA LEU A 246 1.83 -1.45 4.37
C LEU A 246 2.98 -2.47 4.26
N GLN A 247 3.16 -3.33 5.27
CA GLN A 247 4.16 -4.40 5.22
C GLN A 247 3.87 -5.41 4.11
N GLN A 248 2.61 -5.81 3.95
CA GLN A 248 2.18 -6.68 2.86
C GLN A 248 2.46 -6.01 1.50
N LYS A 249 2.17 -4.72 1.36
CA LYS A 249 2.42 -3.97 0.11
C LYS A 249 3.89 -3.83 -0.23
N TYR A 250 4.77 -3.67 0.76
CA TYR A 250 6.21 -3.73 0.52
C TYR A 250 6.66 -5.09 0.00
N GLN A 251 6.10 -6.20 0.53
CA GLN A 251 6.40 -7.53 0.02
C GLN A 251 5.86 -7.71 -1.41
N ASP A 252 4.63 -7.29 -1.68
CA ASP A 252 4.02 -7.31 -3.02
C ASP A 252 4.85 -6.47 -4.02
N GLN A 253 5.36 -5.32 -3.58
CA GLN A 253 6.22 -4.44 -4.39
C GLN A 253 7.54 -5.15 -4.73
N GLN A 254 8.19 -5.81 -3.76
CA GLN A 254 9.42 -6.58 -4.00
C GLN A 254 9.18 -7.74 -4.98
N GLN A 255 8.08 -8.47 -4.83
CA GLN A 255 7.71 -9.53 -5.76
C GLN A 255 7.42 -8.98 -7.17
N THR A 256 6.71 -7.87 -7.26
CA THR A 256 6.44 -7.16 -8.52
C THR A 256 7.74 -6.78 -9.22
N ILE A 257 8.70 -6.19 -8.49
CA ILE A 257 10.02 -5.84 -9.04
C ILE A 257 10.78 -7.09 -9.49
N SER A 258 10.69 -8.19 -8.76
CA SER A 258 11.31 -9.47 -9.15
C SER A 258 10.73 -9.99 -10.47
N VAL A 259 9.40 -10.01 -10.60
CA VAL A 259 8.72 -10.43 -11.84
C VAL A 259 9.10 -9.51 -13.01
N LEU A 260 9.11 -8.19 -12.81
CA LEU A 260 9.56 -7.24 -13.84
C LEU A 260 11.02 -7.48 -14.25
N SER A 261 11.89 -7.84 -13.30
CA SER A 261 13.29 -8.18 -13.58
C SER A 261 13.44 -9.45 -14.41
N GLU A 262 12.61 -10.46 -14.16
CA GLU A 262 12.56 -11.67 -14.97
C GLU A 262 12.04 -11.41 -16.39
N ILE A 263 11.03 -10.55 -16.52
CA ILE A 263 10.53 -10.09 -17.83
C ILE A 263 11.65 -9.40 -18.62
N MET A 264 12.39 -8.48 -17.98
CA MET A 264 13.53 -7.80 -18.61
C MET A 264 14.60 -8.79 -19.09
N LYS A 265 14.94 -9.77 -18.25
CA LYS A 265 15.91 -10.81 -18.61
C LYS A 265 15.44 -11.65 -19.80
N SER A 266 14.17 -12.09 -19.77
CA SER A 266 13.55 -12.85 -20.87
C SER A 266 13.59 -12.07 -22.19
N MET A 267 13.30 -10.77 -22.14
CA MET A 267 13.40 -9.90 -23.31
C MET A 267 14.84 -9.75 -23.82
N HIS A 268 15.79 -9.52 -22.94
CA HIS A 268 17.20 -9.41 -23.30
C HIS A 268 17.71 -10.69 -23.97
N ASP A 269 17.39 -11.86 -23.41
CA ASP A 269 17.78 -13.14 -23.97
C ASP A 269 17.13 -13.38 -25.34
N THR A 270 15.87 -12.97 -25.51
CA THR A 270 15.17 -13.03 -26.80
C THR A 270 15.84 -12.14 -27.86
N MET A 271 16.24 -10.91 -27.50
CA MET A 271 16.94 -9.99 -28.40
C MET A 271 18.31 -10.54 -28.81
N LYS A 272 19.08 -11.03 -27.83
CA LYS A 272 20.41 -11.61 -28.07
C LYS A 272 20.34 -12.80 -29.02
N ASN A 273 19.35 -13.69 -28.82
CA ASN A 273 19.16 -14.85 -29.68
C ASN A 273 18.75 -14.45 -31.11
N THR A 274 17.89 -13.43 -31.26
CA THR A 274 17.50 -12.91 -32.58
C THR A 274 18.71 -12.34 -33.35
N ILE A 275 19.58 -11.57 -32.69
CA ILE A 275 20.78 -10.99 -33.31
C ILE A 275 21.78 -12.08 -33.73
N ALA A 276 21.97 -13.11 -32.89
CA ALA A 276 22.87 -14.22 -33.19
C ALA A 276 22.46 -15.00 -34.46
N HIS A 277 21.16 -15.11 -34.74
CA HIS A 277 20.66 -15.77 -35.95
C HIS A 277 20.71 -14.86 -37.19
N ALA A 278 20.56 -13.54 -37.02
CA ALA A 278 20.64 -12.58 -38.13
C ALA A 278 22.08 -12.35 -38.63
N GLY A 279 23.10 -12.48 -37.77
CA GLY A 279 24.51 -12.31 -38.13
C GLY A 279 25.21 -13.55 -38.71
N GLY A 280 24.51 -14.69 -38.77
CA GLY A 280 25.03 -15.96 -39.30
C GLY A 280 24.54 -16.31 -40.71
N SER A 281 23.90 -15.37 -41.42
CA SER A 281 23.38 -15.53 -42.78
C SER A 281 24.30 -14.90 -43.82
#